data_AF-A0AAV0T980-F1
#
_entry.id   AF-A0AAV0T980-F1
#
_cell.length_a   1.000
_cell.length_b   1.000
_cell.length_c   1.000
_cell.angle_alpha   90.00
_cell.angle_beta   90.00
_cell.angle_gamma   90.00
#
_symmetry.space_group_name_H-M   'P 1'
#
loop_
_entity.id
_entity.type
_entity.pdbx_description
1 polymer ?
#
loop_
_entity_poly.entity_id
_entity_poly.type
_entity_poly.pdbx_seq_one_letter_code
_entity_poly.pdbx_strand_id
1 'polypeptide(L)'
;MSSDGGSKKKAAPKSRKRKTSDAGTTTGKSLLVPGKRLLTDADSALAGSDCYTDVQTGPAAQLKPLARGELTDSIKHMLFGFGDANEPLEETAYLMEEFVVEYVHAMTKKAMDLASIKGKLDTECFIFLIRKDPARYERVAELLRANDEFRAALNSGFDPSDEKMY
;
A
#
# COMPACT_ATOMS: atom_id res chain seq x y z
N MET A 1 -43.23 57.75 -5.55
CA MET A 1 -42.68 57.09 -6.75
C MET A 1 -42.82 55.58 -6.51
N SER A 2 -44.00 55.01 -6.78
CA SER A 2 -44.40 54.35 -8.05
C SER A 2 -43.76 52.95 -8.17
N SER A 3 -44.53 51.88 -7.83
CA SER A 3 -45.09 50.83 -8.74
C SER A 3 -44.02 49.83 -9.23
N ASP A 4 -44.14 48.50 -9.26
CA ASP A 4 -45.19 47.50 -9.53
C ASP A 4 -44.58 46.14 -9.07
N GLY A 5 -45.24 45.05 -8.64
CA GLY A 5 -46.32 44.29 -9.28
C GLY A 5 -45.84 42.84 -9.54
N GLY A 6 -46.62 41.82 -9.13
CA GLY A 6 -46.60 40.49 -9.79
C GLY A 6 -46.44 39.22 -8.94
N SER A 7 -47.57 38.64 -8.50
CA SER A 7 -47.68 37.24 -8.01
C SER A 7 -48.04 36.27 -9.16
N LYS A 8 -47.35 35.11 -9.31
CA LYS A 8 -47.88 33.95 -10.06
C LYS A 8 -47.45 32.59 -9.48
N LYS A 9 -48.45 31.75 -9.21
CA LYS A 9 -48.40 30.30 -8.89
C LYS A 9 -48.14 29.44 -10.14
N LYS A 10 -47.68 28.19 -9.92
CA LYS A 10 -47.79 26.91 -10.69
C LYS A 10 -46.41 26.26 -10.87
N ALA A 11 -46.19 24.94 -10.89
CA ALA A 11 -46.95 23.72 -10.59
C ALA A 11 -45.92 22.55 -10.57
N ALA A 12 -46.23 21.46 -9.87
CA ALA A 12 -45.39 20.26 -9.77
C ALA A 12 -45.29 19.46 -11.09
N PRO A 13 -44.15 18.80 -11.38
CA PRO A 13 -44.08 17.82 -12.48
C PRO A 13 -44.49 16.42 -12.04
N LYS A 14 -45.24 15.75 -12.93
CA LYS A 14 -45.91 14.46 -12.76
C LYS A 14 -45.00 13.25 -13.02
N SER A 15 -45.32 12.18 -12.29
CA SER A 15 -44.91 10.78 -12.41
C SER A 15 -44.83 10.24 -13.85
N ARG A 16 -43.68 9.64 -14.21
CA ARG A 16 -43.46 8.97 -15.49
C ARG A 16 -43.57 7.44 -15.32
N LYS A 17 -44.56 6.91 -16.04
CA LYS A 17 -45.03 5.51 -16.13
C LYS A 17 -43.95 4.60 -16.72
N ARG A 18 -43.53 3.53 -16.02
CA ARG A 18 -42.72 2.44 -16.59
C ARG A 18 -43.67 1.37 -17.15
N LYS A 19 -43.42 1.01 -18.41
CA LYS A 19 -44.17 0.04 -19.21
C LYS A 19 -43.55 -1.35 -19.01
N THR A 20 -44.42 -2.34 -18.79
CA THR A 20 -44.14 -3.76 -18.63
C THR A 20 -44.24 -4.50 -19.97
N SER A 21 -43.35 -5.47 -20.20
CA SER A 21 -43.47 -6.65 -21.09
C SER A 21 -42.10 -7.35 -21.03
N ASP A 22 -41.89 -8.42 -20.26
CA ASP A 22 -42.33 -9.82 -20.41
C ASP A 22 -41.83 -10.57 -21.65
N ALA A 23 -41.30 -11.77 -21.35
CA ALA A 23 -41.07 -12.98 -22.13
C ALA A 23 -40.07 -13.02 -23.31
N GLY A 24 -39.23 -14.09 -23.30
CA GLY A 24 -39.00 -14.87 -24.53
C GLY A 24 -37.61 -15.47 -24.75
N THR A 25 -37.38 -16.65 -24.20
CA THR A 25 -36.33 -17.65 -24.49
C THR A 25 -36.12 -17.94 -25.99
N THR A 26 -34.86 -18.07 -26.47
CA THR A 26 -34.45 -19.10 -27.45
C THR A 26 -32.98 -19.52 -27.31
N THR A 27 -32.77 -20.80 -27.48
CA THR A 27 -31.52 -21.60 -27.45
C THR A 27 -30.72 -21.49 -28.75
N GLY A 28 -29.38 -21.61 -28.67
CA GLY A 28 -28.53 -21.90 -29.83
C GLY A 28 -27.06 -22.09 -29.47
N LYS A 29 -26.59 -23.34 -29.44
CA LYS A 29 -25.17 -23.74 -29.37
C LYS A 29 -24.54 -23.64 -30.77
N SER A 30 -23.32 -23.13 -30.87
CA SER A 30 -22.33 -23.63 -31.85
C SER A 30 -20.90 -23.41 -31.36
N LEU A 31 -20.13 -24.49 -31.41
CA LEU A 31 -18.68 -24.56 -31.25
C LEU A 31 -17.97 -24.03 -32.51
N LEU A 32 -16.65 -23.81 -32.36
CA LEU A 32 -15.56 -23.81 -33.37
C LEU A 32 -14.82 -22.45 -33.59
N VAL A 33 -13.59 -22.43 -33.06
CA VAL A 33 -12.39 -21.60 -33.34
C VAL A 33 -11.87 -22.00 -34.76
N PRO A 34 -11.09 -21.23 -35.59
CA PRO A 34 -9.91 -20.42 -35.24
C PRO A 34 -9.62 -19.14 -36.07
N GLY A 35 -8.69 -18.29 -35.62
CA GLY A 35 -7.97 -17.39 -36.54
C GLY A 35 -7.39 -16.09 -35.96
N LYS A 36 -6.08 -16.10 -35.75
CA LYS A 36 -5.10 -14.99 -35.66
C LYS A 36 -5.58 -13.60 -36.13
N ARG A 37 -5.40 -12.56 -35.29
CA ARG A 37 -5.03 -11.19 -35.70
C ARG A 37 -4.14 -10.52 -34.64
N LEU A 38 -2.98 -10.05 -35.10
CA LEU A 38 -2.12 -9.03 -34.48
C LEU A 38 -2.57 -7.65 -35.00
N LEU A 39 -2.76 -6.67 -34.11
CA LEU A 39 -2.79 -5.21 -34.37
C LEU A 39 -2.81 -4.51 -32.98
N THR A 40 -1.67 -4.03 -32.47
CA THR A 40 -1.22 -2.63 -32.43
C THR A 40 -2.23 -1.60 -31.90
N ASP A 41 -1.76 -0.95 -30.82
CA ASP A 41 -1.98 0.41 -30.34
C ASP A 41 -3.16 0.76 -29.42
N ALA A 42 -2.72 1.48 -28.37
CA ALA A 42 -3.39 2.52 -27.59
C ALA A 42 -4.08 2.15 -26.26
N ASP A 43 -3.65 2.93 -25.25
CA ASP A 43 -4.32 3.29 -23.99
C ASP A 43 -4.21 2.36 -22.79
N SER A 44 -2.99 2.26 -22.25
CA SER A 44 -2.79 2.01 -20.82
C SER A 44 -3.05 3.29 -20.02
N ALA A 45 -4.32 3.60 -19.77
CA ALA A 45 -4.70 4.52 -18.70
C ALA A 45 -4.45 3.82 -17.36
N LEU A 46 -3.28 4.04 -16.76
CA LEU A 46 -3.01 3.61 -15.39
C LEU A 46 -3.66 4.60 -14.43
N ALA A 47 -4.85 4.21 -14.00
CA ALA A 47 -5.60 4.77 -12.89
C ALA A 47 -4.74 4.84 -11.63
N GLY A 48 -4.98 5.88 -10.83
CA GLY A 48 -4.42 6.06 -9.50
C GLY A 48 -4.57 4.79 -8.67
N SER A 49 -3.44 4.31 -8.17
CA SER A 49 -3.38 3.18 -7.25
C SER A 49 -3.82 3.65 -5.87
N ASP A 50 -5.14 3.69 -5.65
CA ASP A 50 -5.69 3.60 -4.31
C ASP A 50 -5.36 2.19 -3.80
N CYS A 51 -4.29 2.09 -3.01
CA CYS A 51 -3.81 0.86 -2.41
C CYS A 51 -4.75 0.39 -1.28
N TYR A 52 -5.92 -0.11 -1.66
CA TYR A 52 -6.73 -0.97 -0.83
C TYR A 52 -6.86 -2.32 -1.53
N THR A 53 -5.81 -3.14 -1.41
CA THR A 53 -5.88 -4.53 -1.84
C THR A 53 -6.75 -5.29 -0.85
N ASP A 54 -7.93 -5.67 -1.31
CA ASP A 54 -8.71 -6.80 -0.79
C ASP A 54 -7.76 -7.98 -0.49
N VAL A 55 -7.77 -8.48 0.74
CA VAL A 55 -6.98 -9.66 1.14
C VAL A 55 -7.65 -10.88 0.50
N GLN A 56 -7.41 -11.08 -0.79
CA GLN A 56 -7.55 -12.40 -1.37
C GLN A 56 -6.41 -13.24 -0.82
N THR A 57 -6.77 -14.26 -0.04
CA THR A 57 -5.90 -15.35 0.40
C THR A 57 -5.44 -16.13 -0.83
N GLY A 58 -4.52 -15.56 -1.61
CA GLY A 58 -3.80 -16.24 -2.67
C GLY A 58 -2.91 -17.34 -2.10
N PRO A 59 -2.50 -18.33 -2.92
CA PRO A 59 -1.59 -19.37 -2.46
C PRO A 59 -0.34 -18.71 -1.88
N ALA A 60 0.01 -19.09 -0.66
CA ALA A 60 1.19 -18.57 0.03
C ALA A 60 2.41 -18.75 -0.88
N ALA A 61 2.87 -17.65 -1.49
CA ALA A 61 4.12 -17.64 -2.22
C ALA A 61 5.19 -18.10 -1.22
N GLN A 62 5.80 -19.24 -1.47
CA GLN A 62 6.87 -19.73 -0.61
C GLN A 62 8.05 -18.76 -0.75
N LEU A 63 8.13 -17.81 0.18
CA LEU A 63 9.27 -16.93 0.30
C LEU A 63 10.46 -17.80 0.74
N LYS A 64 11.59 -17.64 0.05
CA LYS A 64 12.83 -18.32 0.42
C LYS A 64 13.17 -17.90 1.87
N PRO A 65 13.40 -18.85 2.78
CA PRO A 65 13.90 -18.52 4.11
C PRO A 65 15.20 -17.72 4.00
N LEU A 66 15.36 -16.70 4.84
CA LEU A 66 16.62 -15.96 4.94
C LEU A 66 17.75 -16.97 5.21
N ALA A 67 18.77 -16.95 4.36
CA ALA A 67 19.92 -17.81 4.56
C ALA A 67 20.86 -17.17 5.60
N ARG A 68 21.44 -18.01 6.45
CA ARG A 68 22.43 -17.55 7.45
C ARG A 68 23.58 -16.84 6.75
N GLY A 69 23.93 -15.65 7.21
CA GLY A 69 24.98 -14.81 6.67
C GLY A 69 24.50 -13.71 5.72
N GLU A 70 23.23 -13.72 5.28
CA GLU A 70 22.72 -12.71 4.33
C GLU A 70 22.66 -11.30 4.94
N LEU A 71 22.55 -11.19 6.27
CA LEU A 71 22.43 -9.89 6.96
C LEU A 71 23.76 -9.46 7.63
N THR A 72 24.74 -10.35 7.70
CA THR A 72 25.98 -10.16 8.46
C THR A 72 26.71 -8.85 8.11
N ASP A 73 26.88 -8.53 6.83
CA ASP A 73 27.58 -7.30 6.43
C ASP A 73 26.84 -6.04 6.87
N SER A 74 25.50 -6.02 6.71
CA SER A 74 24.69 -4.89 7.17
C SER A 74 24.71 -4.75 8.69
N ILE A 75 24.78 -5.87 9.42
CA ILE A 75 24.91 -5.89 10.88
C ILE A 75 26.24 -5.31 11.31
N LYS A 76 27.36 -5.64 10.65
CA LYS A 76 28.67 -5.05 10.97
C LYS A 76 28.63 -3.52 10.89
N HIS A 77 28.01 -2.97 9.85
CA HIS A 77 27.83 -1.52 9.70
C HIS A 77 26.94 -0.92 10.78
N MET A 78 25.85 -1.62 11.15
CA MET A 78 24.99 -1.17 12.25
C MET A 78 25.73 -1.19 13.58
N LEU A 79 26.47 -2.26 13.91
CA LEU A 79 27.26 -2.38 15.13
C LEU A 79 28.24 -1.21 15.27
N PHE A 80 28.97 -0.89 14.20
CA PHE A 80 29.82 0.30 14.16
C PHE A 80 29.03 1.60 14.41
N GLY A 81 27.86 1.74 13.78
CA GLY A 81 26.95 2.87 14.02
C GLY A 81 26.43 3.00 15.47
N PHE A 82 26.41 1.89 16.22
CA PHE A 82 26.10 1.86 17.65
C PHE A 82 27.33 2.05 18.55
N GLY A 83 28.52 2.26 17.98
CA GLY A 83 29.77 2.53 18.70
C GLY A 83 30.64 1.30 18.97
N ASP A 84 30.41 0.18 18.28
CA ASP A 84 31.30 -0.98 18.31
C ASP A 84 32.59 -0.74 17.48
N ALA A 85 33.49 -1.71 17.44
CA ALA A 85 34.71 -1.66 16.64
C ALA A 85 34.40 -1.49 15.13
N ASN A 86 35.32 -0.85 14.39
CA ASN A 86 35.22 -0.69 12.92
C ASN A 86 35.11 -2.04 12.20
N GLU A 87 35.82 -3.05 12.70
CA GLU A 87 35.74 -4.43 12.24
C GLU A 87 35.33 -5.33 13.43
N PRO A 88 34.02 -5.48 13.68
CA PRO A 88 33.55 -6.38 14.73
C PRO A 88 33.81 -7.85 14.31
N LEU A 89 34.02 -8.72 15.30
CA LEU A 89 34.26 -10.15 15.09
C LEU A 89 33.11 -10.79 14.31
N GLU A 90 33.44 -11.74 13.42
CA GLU A 90 32.43 -12.41 12.60
C GLU A 90 31.44 -13.19 13.46
N GLU A 91 31.92 -13.84 14.53
CA GLU A 91 31.10 -14.58 15.47
C GLU A 91 30.08 -13.67 16.16
N THR A 92 30.47 -12.43 16.49
CA THR A 92 29.56 -11.43 17.05
C THR A 92 28.49 -11.04 16.04
N ALA A 93 28.87 -10.81 14.78
CA ALA A 93 27.93 -10.46 13.73
C ALA A 93 26.93 -11.60 13.42
N TYR A 94 27.40 -12.85 13.38
CA TYR A 94 26.54 -14.02 13.21
C TYR A 94 25.58 -14.21 14.38
N LEU A 95 26.04 -14.04 15.62
CA LEU A 95 25.18 -14.13 16.79
C LEU A 95 24.12 -13.01 16.81
N MET A 96 24.53 -11.80 16.44
CA MET A 96 23.60 -10.67 16.33
C MET A 96 22.55 -10.91 15.23
N GLU A 97 22.94 -11.53 14.12
CA GLU A 97 22.00 -11.94 13.06
C GLU A 97 20.92 -12.88 13.60
N GLU A 98 21.30 -13.89 14.37
CA GLU A 98 20.36 -14.83 14.97
C GLU A 98 19.36 -14.11 15.89
N PHE A 99 19.83 -13.19 16.73
CA PHE A 99 18.95 -12.39 17.60
C PHE A 99 18.00 -11.47 16.82
N VAL A 100 18.47 -10.85 15.74
CA VAL A 100 17.65 -9.98 14.91
C VAL A 100 16.54 -10.78 14.21
N VAL A 101 16.88 -11.94 13.63
CA VAL A 101 15.89 -12.80 12.96
C VAL A 101 14.84 -13.30 13.95
N GLU A 102 15.26 -13.73 15.15
CA GLU A 102 14.34 -14.16 16.20
C GLU A 102 13.42 -13.01 16.65
N TYR A 103 13.98 -11.81 16.86
CA TYR A 103 13.23 -10.63 17.27
C TYR A 103 12.18 -10.24 16.23
N VAL A 104 12.54 -10.21 14.95
CA VAL A 104 11.61 -9.88 13.86
C VAL A 104 10.50 -10.92 13.76
N HIS A 105 10.81 -12.21 13.90
CA HIS A 105 9.78 -13.27 13.96
C HIS A 105 8.82 -13.06 15.13
N ALA A 106 9.35 -12.86 16.34
CA ALA A 106 8.55 -12.69 17.54
C ALA A 106 7.67 -11.43 17.49
N MET A 107 8.19 -10.33 16.95
CA MET A 107 7.44 -9.09 16.77
C MET A 107 6.34 -9.26 15.72
N THR A 108 6.67 -9.83 14.57
CA THR A 108 5.73 -10.00 13.45
C THR A 108 4.58 -10.91 13.84
N LYS A 109 4.84 -11.99 14.58
CA LYS A 109 3.79 -12.87 15.11
C LYS A 109 2.78 -12.10 15.97
N LYS A 110 3.28 -11.28 16.92
CA LYS A 110 2.41 -10.43 17.76
C LYS A 110 1.64 -9.39 16.93
N ALA A 111 2.27 -8.84 15.89
CA ALA A 111 1.62 -7.89 15.00
C ALA A 111 0.52 -8.56 14.15
N MET A 112 0.71 -9.80 13.71
CA MET A 112 -0.29 -10.60 13.01
C MET A 112 -1.50 -10.93 13.90
N ASP A 113 -1.29 -11.19 15.18
CA ASP A 113 -2.39 -11.40 16.13
C ASP A 113 -3.27 -10.13 16.25
N LEU A 114 -2.64 -8.96 16.31
CA LEU A 114 -3.36 -7.67 16.30
C LEU A 114 -4.03 -7.40 14.95
N ALA A 115 -3.36 -7.70 13.85
CA ALA A 115 -3.88 -7.56 12.50
C ALA A 115 -5.12 -8.44 12.27
N SER A 116 -5.17 -9.61 12.88
CA SER A 116 -6.32 -10.53 12.80
C SER A 116 -7.57 -9.93 13.43
N ILE A 117 -7.42 -9.10 14.48
CA ILE A 117 -8.53 -8.36 15.11
C ILE A 117 -8.88 -7.12 14.29
N LYS A 118 -7.88 -6.40 13.80
CA LYS A 118 -8.06 -5.16 13.01
C LYS A 118 -8.54 -5.41 11.57
N GLY A 119 -8.34 -6.62 11.05
CA GLY A 119 -8.66 -7.03 9.68
C GLY A 119 -7.57 -6.75 8.64
N LYS A 120 -6.48 -6.07 9.00
CA LYS A 120 -5.33 -5.82 8.11
C LYS A 120 -4.02 -5.68 8.91
N LEU A 121 -2.92 -6.14 8.32
CA LEU A 121 -1.57 -5.90 8.84
C LEU A 121 -1.08 -4.54 8.32
N ASP A 122 -0.85 -3.61 9.24
CA ASP A 122 -0.52 -2.21 8.94
C ASP A 122 0.54 -1.71 9.93
N THR A 123 1.18 -0.58 9.66
CA THR A 123 2.23 0.03 10.50
C THR A 123 1.75 0.26 11.94
N GLU A 124 0.47 0.64 12.10
CA GLU A 124 -0.16 0.82 13.41
C GLU A 124 -0.10 -0.44 14.29
N CYS A 125 -0.12 -1.64 13.70
CA CYS A 125 -0.01 -2.89 14.46
C CYS A 125 1.35 -3.00 15.16
N PHE A 126 2.41 -2.55 14.49
CA PHE A 126 3.77 -2.51 15.05
C PHE A 126 3.91 -1.36 16.07
N ILE A 127 3.37 -0.17 15.75
CA ILE A 127 3.38 0.99 16.66
C ILE A 127 2.71 0.64 17.99
N PHE A 128 1.59 -0.09 17.94
CA PHE A 128 0.89 -0.54 19.15
C PHE A 128 1.74 -1.47 20.04
N LEU A 129 2.64 -2.28 19.47
CA LEU A 129 3.52 -3.14 20.25
C LEU A 129 4.60 -2.35 20.99
N ILE A 130 5.12 -1.28 20.38
CA ILE A 130 6.22 -0.46 20.93
C ILE A 130 5.74 0.70 21.81
N ARG A 131 4.44 0.98 21.90
CA ARG A 131 3.84 2.13 22.62
C ARG A 131 4.26 2.32 24.08
N LYS A 132 4.82 1.29 24.72
CA LYS A 132 5.31 1.36 26.10
C LYS A 132 6.68 2.05 26.20
N ASP A 133 7.41 2.14 25.09
CA ASP A 133 8.71 2.78 25.01
C ASP A 133 8.57 4.14 24.31
N PRO A 134 8.56 5.25 25.06
CA PRO A 134 8.32 6.57 24.49
C PRO A 134 9.42 6.99 23.49
N ALA A 135 10.68 6.63 23.76
CA ALA A 135 11.81 7.02 22.90
C ALA A 135 11.73 6.31 21.54
N ARG A 136 11.39 5.02 21.52
CA ARG A 136 11.16 4.28 20.26
C ARG A 136 9.90 4.76 19.54
N TYR A 137 8.84 5.05 20.28
CA TYR A 137 7.58 5.52 19.70
C TYR A 137 7.75 6.86 18.96
N GLU A 138 8.38 7.84 19.61
CA GLU A 138 8.63 9.16 19.02
C GLU A 138 9.51 9.07 17.78
N ARG A 139 10.62 8.32 17.87
CA ARG A 139 11.52 8.11 16.73
C ARG A 139 10.81 7.50 15.52
N VAL A 140 9.93 6.51 15.73
CA VAL A 140 9.18 5.89 14.62
C VAL A 140 8.21 6.89 13.99
N ALA A 141 7.54 7.72 14.80
CA ALA A 141 6.64 8.76 14.30
C ALA A 141 7.39 9.79 13.43
N GLU A 142 8.58 10.23 13.86
CA GLU A 142 9.43 11.14 13.09
C GLU A 142 9.90 10.52 11.78
N LEU A 143 10.36 9.26 11.80
CA LEU A 143 10.84 8.57 10.60
C LEU A 143 9.75 8.36 9.56
N LEU A 144 8.53 8.02 9.98
CA LEU A 144 7.37 7.88 9.07
C LEU A 144 7.00 9.24 8.46
N ARG A 145 6.96 10.30 9.26
CA ARG A 145 6.70 11.66 8.76
C ARG A 145 7.73 12.09 7.73
N ALA A 146 9.02 11.88 8.01
CA ALA A 146 10.09 12.20 7.07
C ALA A 146 9.99 11.37 5.79
N ASN A 147 9.66 10.07 5.90
CA ASN A 147 9.46 9.21 4.74
C ASN A 147 8.32 9.71 3.84
N ASP A 148 7.20 10.11 4.42
CA ASP A 148 6.07 10.68 3.68
C ASP A 148 6.47 11.97 2.94
N GLU A 149 7.26 12.84 3.59
CA GLU A 149 7.80 14.05 2.96
C GLU A 149 8.75 13.73 1.80
N PHE A 150 9.67 12.77 1.98
CA PHE A 150 10.56 12.31 0.90
C PHE A 150 9.77 11.75 -0.28
N ARG A 151 8.74 10.93 -0.02
CA ARG A 151 7.88 10.37 -1.07
C ARG A 151 7.09 11.46 -1.77
N ALA A 152 6.58 12.45 -1.04
CA ALA A 152 5.90 13.60 -1.64
C ALA A 152 6.83 14.40 -2.57
N ALA A 153 8.07 14.65 -2.16
CA ALA A 153 9.06 15.36 -2.96
C ALA A 153 9.46 14.59 -4.24
N LEU A 154 9.65 13.27 -4.13
CA LEU A 154 9.91 12.42 -5.30
C LEU A 154 8.71 12.41 -6.27
N ASN A 155 7.49 12.46 -5.73
CA ASN A 155 6.28 12.44 -6.53
C ASN A 155 5.86 13.83 -7.06
N SER A 156 6.45 14.92 -6.56
CA SER A 156 6.13 16.28 -7.01
C SER A 156 6.81 16.68 -8.33
N GLY A 157 7.57 15.77 -8.94
CA GLY A 157 8.29 16.02 -10.19
C GLY A 157 9.51 16.93 -10.02
N PHE A 158 10.05 17.03 -8.79
CA PHE A 158 11.27 17.78 -8.53
C PHE A 158 12.48 16.97 -9.01
N ASP A 159 13.10 17.39 -10.11
CA ASP A 159 14.38 16.87 -10.57
C ASP A 159 15.51 17.78 -10.06
N PRO A 160 16.36 17.32 -9.11
CA PRO A 160 17.48 18.13 -8.61
C PRO A 160 18.55 18.41 -9.68
N SER A 161 18.47 17.77 -10.85
CA SER A 161 19.36 18.02 -11.99
C SER A 161 18.81 19.02 -13.01
N ASP A 162 17.60 19.57 -12.79
CA ASP A 162 17.01 20.59 -13.66
C ASP A 162 17.73 21.94 -13.44
N GLU A 163 18.93 22.07 -14.03
CA GLU A 163 19.84 23.22 -14.02
C GLU A 163 19.25 24.53 -14.60
N LYS A 164 17.96 24.55 -14.99
CA LYS A 164 17.29 25.68 -15.65
C LYS A 164 16.66 26.71 -14.72
N MET A 165 17.00 26.70 -13.43
CA MET A 165 16.46 27.64 -12.44
C MET A 165 17.40 28.80 -12.07
N TYR A 166 18.39 29.12 -12.91
CA TYR A 166 19.16 30.36 -12.83
C TYR A 166 19.40 30.99 -14.21
#